data_AF-A0A7V2CJP2-F1
#
_entry.id   AF-A0A7V2CJP2-F1
#
_cell.length_a   1.000
_cell.length_b   1.000
_cell.length_c   1.000
_cell.angle_alpha   90.00
_cell.angle_beta   90.00
_cell.angle_gamma   90.00
#
_symmetry.space_group_name_H-M   'P 1'
#
loop_
_entity.id
_entity.type
_entity.pdbx_description
1 polymer ?
#
loop_
_entity_poly.entity_id
_entity_poly.type
_entity_poly.pdbx_seq_one_letter_code
_entity_poly.pdbx_strand_id
1 'polypeptide(L)'
;MAEETTANNGLGRYHFLLRRLHSLSGIVPVGVFLVFHLLINATVLGGPQPYQLQVGRIHSLEPFLLPMEIVGIFIPILFHGILGVVIILQGAPNPVAYPYGANWRYALQRWTGYVAFAYIAYHVWQTHKLFAGLGGGRFEHDAAYTTTAQIIQSAPWVAPIYAVGVVATVFHFANGLWTALITWGITIGPNAQRKAGWACAAIGVLLTAAGLGSLRTLRAAEWEPQAAPAMHAEAPEGDER
;
A
#
# COMPACT_ATOMS: atom_id res chain seq x y z
N MET A 1 28.45 19.70 42.98
CA MET A 1 28.85 20.14 41.63
C MET A 1 28.05 19.29 40.66
N ALA A 2 27.07 19.91 40.02
CA ALA A 2 26.12 19.25 39.14
C ALA A 2 26.81 18.87 37.83
N GLU A 3 26.70 17.61 37.44
CA GLU A 3 26.92 17.20 36.06
C GLU A 3 25.64 16.51 35.61
N GLU A 4 24.64 17.35 35.34
CA GLU A 4 23.41 16.95 34.66
C GLU A 4 23.80 16.77 33.19
N THR A 5 24.28 15.58 32.85
CA THR A 5 24.51 15.16 31.47
C THR A 5 23.14 15.04 30.81
N THR A 6 22.58 16.17 30.36
CA THR A 6 21.47 16.17 29.41
C THR A 6 22.01 15.57 28.12
N ALA A 7 21.98 14.24 28.03
CA ALA A 7 22.09 13.53 26.78
C ALA A 7 20.97 14.08 25.89
N ASN A 8 21.36 15.00 25.02
CA ASN A 8 20.49 15.70 24.11
C ASN A 8 20.19 14.71 22.99
N ASN A 9 19.28 13.78 23.27
CA ASN A 9 18.81 12.78 22.33
C ASN A 9 18.28 13.56 21.12
N GLY A 10 19.02 13.64 20.01
CA GLY A 10 18.67 14.52 18.88
C GLY A 10 17.24 14.35 18.37
N LEU A 11 16.66 13.16 18.55
CA LEU A 11 15.25 12.83 18.28
C LEU A 11 14.24 13.59 19.16
N GLY A 12 14.57 13.90 20.42
CA GLY A 12 13.71 14.66 21.33
C GLY A 12 13.55 16.11 20.90
N ARG A 13 14.63 16.75 20.43
CA ARG A 13 14.62 18.14 19.94
C ARG A 13 13.72 18.34 18.72
N TYR A 14 13.65 17.35 17.84
CA TYR A 14 12.84 17.39 16.62
C TYR A 14 11.53 16.59 16.71
N HIS A 15 11.14 16.15 17.92
CA HIS A 15 10.00 15.25 18.11
C HIS A 15 8.71 15.80 17.46
N PHE A 16 8.37 17.06 17.75
CA PHE A 16 7.17 17.69 17.18
C PHE A 16 7.20 17.73 15.64
N LEU A 17 8.33 18.15 15.06
CA LEU A 17 8.51 18.21 13.61
C LEU A 17 8.39 16.83 12.96
N LEU A 18 9.06 15.81 13.52
CA LEU A 18 9.02 14.44 13.02
C LEU A 18 7.60 13.87 13.06
N ARG A 19 6.84 14.14 14.12
CA ARG A 19 5.43 13.71 14.23
C ARG A 19 4.54 14.39 13.18
N ARG A 20 4.78 15.68 12.90
CA ARG A 20 4.07 16.41 11.85
C ARG A 20 4.44 15.90 10.47
N LEU A 21 5.73 15.72 10.16
CA LEU A 21 6.17 15.17 8.88
C LEU A 21 5.66 13.75 8.67
N HIS A 22 5.67 12.89 9.70
CA HIS A 22 5.10 11.55 9.63
C HIS A 22 3.61 11.57 9.29
N SER A 23 2.84 12.46 9.92
CA SER A 23 1.43 12.65 9.59
C SER A 23 1.27 13.15 8.16
N LEU A 24 2.07 14.13 7.74
CA LEU A 24 1.98 14.72 6.41
C LEU A 24 2.31 13.72 5.31
N SER A 25 3.38 12.92 5.47
CA SER A 25 3.77 11.89 4.52
C SER A 25 2.71 10.80 4.39
N GLY A 26 2.05 10.43 5.49
CA GLY A 26 0.97 9.45 5.49
C GLY A 26 -0.28 9.92 4.75
N ILE A 27 -0.59 11.22 4.77
CA ILE A 27 -1.79 11.78 4.13
C ILE A 27 -1.53 12.16 2.68
N VAL A 28 -0.47 12.90 2.40
CA VAL A 28 -0.26 13.49 1.08
C VAL A 28 0.37 12.48 0.13
N PRO A 29 1.68 12.19 0.16
CA PRO A 29 2.23 11.27 -0.84
C PRO A 29 1.65 9.86 -0.71
N VAL A 30 1.65 9.26 0.49
CA VAL A 30 1.24 7.85 0.66
C VAL A 30 -0.27 7.68 0.54
N GLY A 31 -1.05 8.54 1.19
CA GLY A 31 -2.51 8.46 1.17
C GLY A 31 -3.12 8.73 -0.20
N VAL A 32 -2.62 9.75 -0.92
CA VAL A 32 -3.04 10.02 -2.29
C VAL A 32 -2.66 8.85 -3.20
N PHE A 33 -1.42 8.35 -3.11
CA PHE A 33 -1.00 7.18 -3.87
C PHE A 33 -1.93 5.97 -3.61
N LEU A 34 -2.24 5.65 -2.35
CA LEU A 34 -3.13 4.54 -2.00
C LEU A 34 -4.50 4.66 -2.68
N VAL A 35 -5.10 5.85 -2.65
CA VAL A 35 -6.41 6.10 -3.28
C VAL A 35 -6.33 5.85 -4.79
N PHE A 36 -5.37 6.49 -5.47
CA PHE A 36 -5.19 6.28 -6.91
C PHE A 36 -4.87 4.82 -7.26
N HIS A 37 -4.01 4.18 -6.47
CA HIS A 37 -3.64 2.78 -6.64
C HIS A 37 -4.86 1.86 -6.57
N LEU A 38 -5.72 2.02 -5.57
CA LEU A 38 -6.93 1.20 -5.45
C LEU A 38 -7.96 1.50 -6.54
N LEU A 39 -8.13 2.77 -6.95
CA LEU A 39 -9.06 3.14 -8.01
C LEU A 39 -8.62 2.63 -9.38
N ILE A 40 -7.32 2.69 -9.69
CA ILE A 40 -6.76 2.11 -10.92
C ILE A 40 -6.93 0.60 -10.90
N ASN A 41 -6.63 -0.07 -9.78
CA ASN A 41 -6.87 -1.51 -9.67
C ASN A 41 -8.36 -1.88 -9.83
N ALA A 42 -9.27 -1.06 -9.30
CA ALA A 42 -10.72 -1.27 -9.43
C ALA A 42 -11.23 -1.21 -10.87
N THR A 43 -10.46 -0.66 -11.81
CA THR A 43 -10.84 -0.71 -13.23
C THR A 43 -10.90 -2.14 -13.79
N VAL A 44 -10.24 -3.11 -13.14
CA VAL A 44 -10.37 -4.54 -13.48
C VAL A 44 -11.79 -5.08 -13.31
N LEU A 45 -12.62 -4.42 -12.50
CA LEU A 45 -14.05 -4.75 -12.38
C LEU A 45 -14.79 -4.57 -13.71
N GLY A 46 -14.28 -3.71 -14.60
CA GLY A 46 -14.78 -3.53 -15.97
C GLY A 46 -14.18 -4.50 -16.98
N GLY A 47 -13.30 -5.42 -16.55
CA GLY A 47 -12.64 -6.41 -17.39
C GLY A 47 -11.16 -6.14 -17.69
N PRO A 48 -10.51 -7.00 -18.48
CA PRO A 48 -9.08 -6.92 -18.77
C PRO A 48 -8.67 -5.63 -19.48
N GLN A 49 -9.45 -5.19 -20.47
CA GLN A 49 -9.11 -4.06 -21.32
C GLN A 49 -9.10 -2.71 -20.57
N PRO A 50 -10.12 -2.35 -19.76
CA PRO A 50 -10.06 -1.12 -18.96
C PRO A 50 -8.85 -1.08 -18.01
N TYR A 51 -8.53 -2.21 -17.37
CA TYR A 51 -7.36 -2.31 -16.48
C TYR A 51 -6.05 -2.12 -17.23
N GLN A 52 -5.86 -2.85 -18.32
CA GLN A 52 -4.67 -2.74 -19.18
C GLN A 52 -4.48 -1.30 -19.70
N LEU A 53 -5.57 -0.65 -20.12
CA LEU A 53 -5.54 0.73 -20.59
C LEU A 53 -5.08 1.71 -19.50
N GLN A 54 -5.62 1.62 -18.28
CA GLN A 54 -5.22 2.54 -17.20
C GLN A 54 -3.78 2.30 -16.75
N VAL A 55 -3.32 1.04 -16.69
CA VAL A 55 -1.92 0.74 -16.39
C VAL A 55 -1.01 1.30 -17.49
N GLY A 56 -1.35 1.10 -18.77
CA GLY A 56 -0.59 1.64 -19.89
C GLY A 56 -0.48 3.17 -19.87
N ARG A 57 -1.52 3.89 -19.42
CA ARG A 57 -1.48 5.37 -19.27
C ARG A 57 -0.52 5.84 -18.17
N ILE A 58 -0.29 5.04 -17.14
CA ILE A 58 0.70 5.36 -16.10
C ILE A 58 2.09 5.14 -16.67
N HIS A 59 2.30 4.01 -17.35
CA HIS A 59 3.58 3.67 -17.97
C HIS A 59 3.94 4.54 -19.19
N SER A 60 2.97 5.21 -19.82
CA SER A 60 3.26 6.21 -20.85
C SER A 60 3.99 7.46 -20.31
N LEU A 61 4.16 7.59 -18.99
CA LEU A 61 4.96 8.65 -18.37
C LEU A 61 6.46 8.32 -18.33
N GLU A 62 6.89 7.14 -18.77
CA GLU A 62 8.31 6.83 -18.92
C GLU A 62 9.00 7.83 -19.86
N PRO A 63 10.22 8.32 -19.52
CA PRO A 63 11.11 7.86 -18.44
C PRO A 63 10.90 8.54 -17.07
N PHE A 64 9.93 9.45 -16.93
CA PHE A 64 9.71 10.20 -15.68
C PHE A 64 9.05 9.38 -14.57
N LEU A 65 8.47 8.23 -14.90
CA LEU A 65 7.78 7.37 -13.95
C LEU A 65 8.68 6.96 -12.77
N LEU A 66 9.89 6.45 -13.03
CA LEU A 66 10.78 5.99 -11.95
C LEU A 66 11.18 7.13 -10.97
N PRO A 67 11.62 8.32 -11.43
CA PRO A 67 11.83 9.46 -10.54
C PRO A 67 10.58 9.83 -9.72
N MET A 68 9.39 9.79 -10.34
CA MET A 68 8.13 10.06 -9.65
C MET A 68 7.81 9.00 -8.59
N GLU A 69 8.07 7.72 -8.87
CA GLU A 69 7.91 6.64 -7.90
C GLU A 69 8.88 6.79 -6.73
N ILE A 70 10.14 7.11 -6.98
CA ILE A 70 11.15 7.29 -5.93
C ILE A 70 10.76 8.45 -5.00
N VAL A 71 10.49 9.63 -5.57
CA VAL A 71 10.23 10.85 -4.80
C VAL A 71 8.81 10.88 -4.21
N GLY A 72 7.82 10.42 -4.98
CA GLY A 72 6.41 10.47 -4.62
C GLY A 72 5.91 9.27 -3.81
N ILE A 73 6.58 8.11 -3.90
CA ILE A 73 6.10 6.86 -3.29
C ILE A 73 7.16 6.27 -2.35
N PHE A 74 8.32 5.84 -2.86
CA PHE A 74 9.29 5.09 -2.07
C PHE A 74 9.89 5.89 -0.91
N ILE A 75 10.37 7.10 -1.14
CA ILE A 75 10.94 7.94 -0.07
C ILE A 75 9.86 8.23 1.00
N PRO A 76 8.66 8.72 0.65
CA PRO A 76 7.65 9.02 1.66
C PRO A 76 7.11 7.79 2.40
N ILE A 77 6.92 6.65 1.72
CA ILE A 77 6.40 5.44 2.35
C ILE A 77 7.43 4.79 3.27
N LEU A 78 8.71 4.82 2.91
CA LEU A 78 9.79 4.35 3.79
C LEU A 78 9.92 5.26 5.02
N PHE A 79 9.91 6.58 4.82
CA PHE A 79 9.93 7.53 5.93
C PHE A 79 8.72 7.33 6.86
N HIS A 80 7.51 7.24 6.30
CA HIS A 80 6.29 7.00 7.07
C HIS A 80 6.34 5.67 7.82
N GLY A 81 6.66 4.57 7.12
CA GLY A 81 6.69 3.23 7.69
C GLY A 81 7.73 3.05 8.79
N ILE A 82 8.98 3.47 8.55
CA ILE A 82 10.08 3.30 9.50
C ILE A 82 9.85 4.15 10.76
N LEU A 83 9.54 5.45 10.59
CA LEU A 83 9.24 6.31 11.73
C LEU A 83 7.96 5.87 12.45
N GLY A 84 6.97 5.34 11.70
CA GLY A 84 5.77 4.73 12.24
C GLY A 84 6.07 3.56 13.17
N VAL A 85 6.94 2.63 12.76
CA VAL A 85 7.39 1.52 13.61
C VAL A 85 8.04 2.03 14.90
N VAL A 86 8.96 3.00 14.81
CA VAL A 86 9.58 3.62 16.00
C VAL A 86 8.52 4.21 16.95
N ILE A 87 7.53 4.92 16.39
CA ILE A 87 6.41 5.49 17.15
C ILE A 87 5.57 4.42 17.85
N ILE A 88 5.33 3.29 17.18
CA ILE A 88 4.51 2.21 17.74
C ILE A 88 5.24 1.54 18.90
N LEU A 89 6.55 1.28 18.74
CA LEU A 89 7.39 0.65 19.77
C LEU A 89 7.48 1.47 21.07
N GLN A 90 7.26 2.77 21.00
CA GLN A 90 7.23 3.67 22.16
C GLN A 90 5.85 3.75 22.85
N GLY A 91 4.81 3.13 22.27
CA GLY A 91 3.45 3.19 22.79
C GLY A 91 3.05 1.94 23.59
N ALA A 92 2.19 2.11 24.61
CA ALA A 92 1.61 1.02 25.39
C ALA A 92 0.08 1.00 25.26
N PRO A 93 -0.50 0.39 24.22
CA PRO A 93 -1.96 0.24 24.09
C PRO A 93 -2.50 -0.73 25.15
N ASN A 94 -3.62 -0.39 25.78
CA ASN A 94 -4.31 -1.29 26.73
C ASN A 94 -5.83 -1.35 26.45
N PRO A 95 -6.26 -1.80 25.25
CA PRO A 95 -7.68 -1.82 24.86
C PRO A 95 -8.51 -2.86 25.61
N VAL A 96 -7.88 -3.87 26.22
CA VAL A 96 -8.59 -4.92 26.97
C VAL A 96 -9.03 -4.41 28.34
N ALA A 97 -8.14 -3.77 29.12
CA ALA A 97 -8.52 -3.21 30.41
C ALA A 97 -9.40 -1.95 30.28
N TYR A 98 -9.24 -1.19 29.18
CA TYR A 98 -9.98 0.04 28.92
C TYR A 98 -10.68 0.01 27.54
N PRO A 99 -11.84 -0.68 27.42
CA PRO A 99 -12.44 -1.02 26.12
C PRO A 99 -13.30 0.09 25.50
N TYR A 100 -12.93 1.36 25.66
CA TYR A 100 -13.64 2.46 24.99
C TYR A 100 -13.17 2.63 23.53
N GLY A 101 -14.09 3.09 22.67
CA GLY A 101 -13.87 3.11 21.22
C GLY A 101 -12.66 3.92 20.75
N ALA A 102 -12.25 4.98 21.47
CA ALA A 102 -11.03 5.71 21.13
C ALA A 102 -9.75 4.88 21.40
N ASN A 103 -9.71 4.07 22.46
CA ASN A 103 -8.57 3.20 22.76
C ASN A 103 -8.45 2.07 21.73
N TRP A 104 -9.58 1.48 21.34
CA TRP A 104 -9.60 0.48 20.28
C TRP A 104 -9.11 1.04 18.95
N ARG A 105 -9.53 2.24 18.56
CA ARG A 105 -9.02 2.86 17.32
C ARG A 105 -7.53 3.21 17.40
N TYR A 106 -7.07 3.65 18.56
CA TYR A 106 -5.65 3.85 18.83
C TYR A 106 -4.83 2.55 18.72
N ALA A 107 -5.36 1.43 19.24
CA ALA A 107 -4.72 0.12 19.13
C ALA A 107 -4.75 -0.40 17.68
N LEU A 108 -5.90 -0.33 17.02
CA LEU A 108 -6.09 -0.79 15.65
C LEU A 108 -5.21 0.00 14.66
N GLN A 109 -4.99 1.30 14.84
CA GLN A 109 -4.05 2.07 14.01
C GLN A 109 -2.64 1.44 14.02
N ARG A 110 -2.21 0.90 15.17
CA ARG A 110 -0.88 0.31 15.35
C ARG A 110 -0.80 -1.07 14.75
N TRP A 111 -1.76 -1.92 15.09
CA TRP A 111 -1.80 -3.29 14.58
C TRP A 111 -1.93 -3.30 13.06
N THR A 112 -2.84 -2.49 12.49
CA THR A 112 -2.95 -2.34 11.04
C THR A 112 -1.71 -1.69 10.42
N GLY A 113 -0.99 -0.83 11.15
CA GLY A 113 0.29 -0.29 10.70
C GLY A 113 1.36 -1.37 10.51
N TYR A 114 1.50 -2.29 11.47
CA TYR A 114 2.41 -3.43 11.32
C TYR A 114 2.01 -4.37 10.19
N VAL A 115 0.72 -4.69 10.10
CA VAL A 115 0.20 -5.56 9.03
C VAL A 115 0.41 -4.90 7.67
N ALA A 116 0.11 -3.60 7.53
CA ALA A 116 0.31 -2.85 6.29
C ALA A 116 1.79 -2.78 5.92
N PHE A 117 2.69 -2.52 6.87
CA PHE A 117 4.13 -2.49 6.63
C PHE A 117 4.65 -3.82 6.06
N ALA A 118 4.30 -4.94 6.69
CA ALA A 118 4.68 -6.27 6.22
C ALA A 118 4.03 -6.61 4.86
N TYR A 119 2.75 -6.28 4.69
CA TYR A 119 2.02 -6.48 3.44
C TYR A 119 2.63 -5.69 2.27
N ILE A 120 2.94 -4.40 2.47
CA ILE A 120 3.54 -3.54 1.44
C ILE A 120 4.91 -4.08 1.03
N ALA A 121 5.74 -4.52 1.98
CA ALA A 121 7.03 -5.13 1.67
C ALA A 121 6.87 -6.39 0.80
N TYR A 122 5.93 -7.27 1.16
CA TYR A 122 5.62 -8.46 0.37
C TYR A 122 5.06 -8.12 -1.01
N HIS A 123 4.10 -7.18 -1.08
CA HIS A 123 3.47 -6.72 -2.30
C HIS A 123 4.50 -6.15 -3.29
N VAL A 124 5.35 -5.22 -2.82
CA VAL A 124 6.39 -4.59 -3.65
C VAL A 124 7.45 -5.61 -4.08
N TRP A 125 7.85 -6.53 -3.20
CA TRP A 125 8.75 -7.62 -3.59
C TRP A 125 8.16 -8.44 -4.74
N GLN A 126 6.87 -8.78 -4.69
CA GLN A 126 6.23 -9.57 -5.75
C GLN A 126 6.08 -8.82 -7.08
N THR A 127 5.82 -7.50 -7.05
CA THR A 127 5.43 -6.74 -8.25
C THR A 127 6.57 -5.93 -8.84
N HIS A 128 7.44 -5.33 -8.04
CA HIS A 128 8.36 -4.30 -8.53
C HIS A 128 9.66 -4.88 -9.11
N LYS A 129 10.06 -4.40 -10.29
CA LYS A 129 11.23 -4.91 -11.05
C LYS A 129 12.57 -4.86 -10.29
N LEU A 130 12.69 -3.96 -9.31
CA LEU A 130 13.85 -3.90 -8.39
C LEU A 130 14.13 -5.24 -7.67
N PHE A 131 13.13 -6.10 -7.52
CA PHE A 131 13.25 -7.39 -6.84
C PHE A 131 13.31 -8.60 -7.78
N ALA A 132 13.39 -8.40 -9.10
CA ALA A 132 13.42 -9.48 -10.09
C ALA A 132 14.57 -10.48 -9.83
N GLY A 133 15.77 -9.98 -9.47
CA GLY A 133 16.92 -10.83 -9.12
C GLY A 133 16.79 -11.59 -7.80
N LEU A 134 15.74 -11.34 -7.01
CA LEU A 134 15.47 -11.95 -5.70
C LEU A 134 14.20 -12.82 -5.73
N GLY A 135 13.81 -13.31 -6.92
CA GLY A 135 12.60 -14.11 -7.11
C GLY A 135 11.28 -13.32 -7.05
N GLY A 136 11.36 -11.99 -7.03
CA GLY A 136 10.25 -11.05 -7.05
C GLY A 136 9.99 -10.46 -8.44
N GLY A 137 9.41 -9.25 -8.50
CA GLY A 137 9.33 -8.45 -9.72
C GLY A 137 8.56 -9.10 -10.88
N ARG A 138 7.47 -9.79 -10.59
CA ARG A 138 6.70 -10.61 -11.55
C ARG A 138 5.64 -9.83 -12.33
N PHE A 139 5.45 -8.54 -12.05
CA PHE A 139 4.45 -7.72 -12.73
C PHE A 139 5.04 -7.09 -13.99
N GLU A 140 4.37 -7.29 -15.12
CA GLU A 140 4.73 -6.68 -16.40
C GLU A 140 3.59 -5.81 -16.88
N HIS A 141 3.86 -4.52 -17.10
CA HIS A 141 2.83 -3.55 -17.44
C HIS A 141 2.23 -3.78 -18.83
N ASP A 142 2.97 -4.35 -19.77
CA ASP A 142 2.48 -4.72 -21.11
C ASP A 142 1.47 -5.89 -21.06
N ALA A 143 1.52 -6.68 -20.00
CA ALA A 143 0.61 -7.79 -19.73
C ALA A 143 0.02 -7.67 -18.32
N ALA A 144 -0.41 -6.46 -17.94
CA ALA A 144 -0.76 -6.10 -16.58
C ALA A 144 -1.89 -6.98 -16.03
N TYR A 145 -2.95 -7.21 -16.82
CA TYR A 145 -4.05 -8.08 -16.39
C TYR A 145 -3.57 -9.49 -16.06
N THR A 146 -2.85 -10.11 -17.00
CA THR A 146 -2.38 -11.49 -16.90
C THR A 146 -1.37 -11.66 -15.77
N THR A 147 -0.35 -10.82 -15.70
CA THR A 147 0.71 -10.96 -14.68
C THR A 147 0.19 -10.64 -13.27
N THR A 148 -0.73 -9.69 -13.12
CA THR A 148 -1.40 -9.47 -11.82
C THR A 148 -2.25 -10.68 -11.42
N ALA A 149 -3.03 -11.25 -12.35
CA ALA A 149 -3.81 -12.46 -12.06
C ALA A 149 -2.90 -13.64 -11.65
N GLN A 150 -1.80 -13.86 -12.38
CA GLN A 150 -0.79 -14.87 -12.05
C GLN A 150 -0.19 -14.67 -10.66
N ILE A 151 0.16 -13.43 -10.28
CA ILE A 151 0.66 -13.13 -8.93
C ILE A 151 -0.37 -13.54 -7.88
N ILE A 152 -1.62 -13.08 -8.02
CA ILE A 152 -2.70 -13.36 -7.06
C ILE A 152 -3.01 -14.85 -6.95
N GLN A 153 -2.88 -15.59 -8.05
CA GLN A 153 -3.17 -17.02 -8.12
C GLN A 153 -1.95 -17.91 -7.83
N SER A 154 -0.76 -17.33 -7.66
CA SER A 154 0.50 -18.09 -7.55
C SER A 154 0.57 -19.05 -6.36
N ALA A 155 -0.23 -18.84 -5.32
CA ALA A 155 -0.44 -19.81 -4.24
C ALA A 155 -1.76 -19.55 -3.51
N PRO A 156 -2.37 -20.56 -2.84
CA PRO A 156 -3.66 -20.41 -2.17
C PRO A 156 -3.67 -19.36 -1.04
N TRP A 157 -2.51 -19.03 -0.46
CA TRP A 157 -2.36 -18.02 0.59
C TRP A 157 -2.16 -16.59 0.08
N VAL A 158 -1.81 -16.36 -1.19
CA VAL A 158 -1.52 -15.01 -1.70
C VAL A 158 -2.76 -14.12 -1.65
N ALA A 159 -3.89 -14.59 -2.16
CA ALA A 159 -5.13 -13.82 -2.13
C ALA A 159 -5.60 -13.48 -0.69
N PRO A 160 -5.62 -14.43 0.28
CA PRO A 160 -5.87 -14.10 1.69
C PRO A 160 -4.93 -13.04 2.27
N ILE A 161 -3.62 -13.13 2.00
CA ILE A 161 -2.64 -12.12 2.44
C ILE A 161 -2.98 -10.74 1.86
N TYR A 162 -3.31 -10.67 0.58
CA TYR A 162 -3.72 -9.43 -0.07
C TYR A 162 -5.03 -8.88 0.50
N ALA A 163 -6.01 -9.73 0.80
CA ALA A 163 -7.26 -9.29 1.40
C ALA A 163 -7.03 -8.64 2.78
N VAL A 164 -6.27 -9.31 3.64
CA VAL A 164 -5.88 -8.78 4.96
C VAL A 164 -5.08 -7.50 4.83
N GLY A 165 -4.11 -7.48 3.91
CA GLY A 165 -3.27 -6.32 3.62
C GLY A 165 -4.04 -5.10 3.14
N VAL A 166 -4.98 -5.27 2.21
CA VAL A 166 -5.87 -4.21 1.71
C VAL A 166 -6.72 -3.65 2.83
N VAL A 167 -7.41 -4.52 3.61
CA VAL A 167 -8.27 -4.07 4.71
C VAL A 167 -7.46 -3.32 5.77
N ALA A 168 -6.28 -3.84 6.15
CA ALA A 168 -5.41 -3.18 7.11
C ALA A 168 -4.93 -1.81 6.60
N THR A 169 -4.47 -1.73 5.35
CA THR A 169 -3.96 -0.49 4.76
C THR A 169 -5.05 0.57 4.64
N VAL A 170 -6.26 0.19 4.20
CA VAL A 170 -7.39 1.11 4.07
C VAL A 170 -7.91 1.57 5.43
N PHE A 171 -8.01 0.68 6.42
CA PHE A 171 -8.35 1.08 7.79
C PHE A 171 -7.32 2.06 8.35
N HIS A 172 -6.02 1.74 8.22
CA HIS A 172 -4.92 2.56 8.70
C HIS A 172 -4.96 3.97 8.08
N PHE A 173 -5.22 4.05 6.77
CA PHE A 173 -5.39 5.31 6.06
C PHE A 173 -6.63 6.08 6.54
N ALA A 174 -7.80 5.46 6.58
CA ALA A 174 -9.05 6.14 6.94
C ALA A 174 -9.04 6.67 8.38
N ASN A 175 -8.56 5.86 9.34
CA ASN A 175 -8.42 6.30 10.73
C ASN A 175 -7.27 7.31 10.90
N GLY A 176 -6.19 7.17 10.11
CA GLY A 176 -5.11 8.15 10.03
C GLY A 176 -5.56 9.50 9.50
N LEU A 177 -6.38 9.53 8.45
CA LEU A 177 -6.97 10.74 7.86
C LEU A 177 -7.86 11.46 8.87
N TRP A 178 -8.76 10.74 9.53
CA TRP A 178 -9.56 11.30 10.61
C TRP A 178 -8.70 11.89 11.73
N THR A 179 -7.66 11.16 12.16
CA THR A 179 -6.71 11.63 13.18
C THR A 179 -5.93 12.88 12.73
N ALA A 180 -5.57 12.96 11.44
CA ALA A 180 -4.88 14.11 10.87
C ALA A 180 -5.79 15.34 10.87
N LEU A 181 -7.06 15.21 10.46
CA LEU A 181 -8.01 16.33 10.49
C LEU A 181 -8.12 16.95 11.90
N ILE A 182 -8.02 16.14 12.95
CA ILE A 182 -8.03 16.62 14.34
C ILE A 182 -6.69 17.27 14.71
N THR A 183 -5.59 16.54 14.51
CA THR A 183 -4.26 16.99 14.99
C THR A 183 -3.75 18.21 14.24
N TRP A 184 -4.16 18.43 12.99
CA TRP A 184 -3.87 19.63 12.20
C TRP A 184 -4.88 20.78 12.41
N GLY A 185 -5.86 20.61 13.30
CA GLY A 185 -6.79 21.67 13.68
C GLY A 185 -7.90 21.95 12.65
N ILE A 186 -8.11 21.06 11.68
CA ILE A 186 -9.20 21.19 10.69
C ILE A 186 -10.55 20.89 11.35
N THR A 187 -10.61 19.90 12.25
CA THR A 187 -11.81 19.55 13.01
C THR A 187 -11.60 19.77 14.51
N ILE A 188 -12.01 20.95 14.98
CA ILE A 188 -11.78 21.36 16.37
C ILE A 188 -12.86 20.81 17.32
N GLY A 189 -14.14 21.11 17.04
CA GLY A 189 -15.24 20.78 17.95
C GLY A 189 -15.71 19.31 17.90
N PRO A 190 -16.28 18.75 18.99
CA PRO A 190 -16.69 17.34 19.05
C PRO A 190 -17.65 16.91 17.93
N ASN A 191 -18.59 17.77 17.54
CA ASN A 191 -19.52 17.48 16.44
C ASN A 191 -18.79 17.42 15.09
N ALA A 192 -17.83 18.33 14.84
CA ALA A 192 -17.03 18.33 13.62
C ALA A 192 -16.16 17.07 13.52
N GLN A 193 -15.52 16.68 14.63
CA GLN A 193 -14.73 15.45 14.70
C GLN A 193 -15.60 14.20 14.45
N ARG A 194 -16.82 14.15 14.99
CA ARG A 194 -17.76 13.05 14.75
C ARG A 194 -18.18 12.96 13.28
N LYS A 195 -18.56 14.08 12.67
CA LYS A 195 -18.96 14.12 11.24
C LYS A 195 -17.80 13.72 10.33
N ALA A 196 -16.60 14.23 10.58
CA ALA A 196 -15.40 13.83 9.85
C ALA A 196 -15.08 12.35 10.03
N GLY A 197 -15.34 11.79 11.22
CA GLY A 197 -15.19 10.35 11.47
C GLY A 197 -16.07 9.50 10.57
N TRP A 198 -17.35 9.87 10.43
CA TRP A 198 -18.26 9.20 9.52
C TRP A 198 -17.86 9.37 8.05
N ALA A 199 -17.40 10.55 7.65
CA ALA A 199 -16.91 10.78 6.29
C ALA A 199 -15.68 9.91 5.97
N CYS A 200 -14.69 9.86 6.88
CA CYS A 200 -13.49 9.02 6.71
C CYS A 200 -13.85 7.53 6.71
N ALA A 201 -14.80 7.10 7.55
CA ALA A 201 -15.29 5.72 7.55
C ALA A 201 -15.96 5.36 6.22
N ALA A 202 -16.80 6.25 5.66
CA ALA A 202 -17.42 6.04 4.36
C ALA A 202 -16.37 5.90 3.24
N ILE A 203 -15.35 6.77 3.22
CA ILE A 203 -14.21 6.67 2.30
C ILE A 203 -13.52 5.31 2.46
N GLY A 204 -13.23 4.90 3.70
CA GLY A 204 -12.60 3.60 3.99
C GLY A 204 -13.43 2.41 3.49
N VAL A 205 -14.76 2.44 3.67
CA VAL A 205 -15.65 1.38 3.18
C VAL A 205 -15.62 1.29 1.65
N LEU A 206 -15.70 2.43 0.96
CA LEU A 206 -15.67 2.47 -0.51
C LEU A 206 -14.33 1.96 -1.07
N LEU A 207 -13.21 2.39 -0.49
CA LEU A 207 -11.88 1.92 -0.89
C LEU A 207 -11.68 0.43 -0.59
N THR A 208 -12.20 -0.07 0.54
CA THR A 208 -12.17 -1.50 0.87
C THR A 208 -12.98 -2.31 -0.14
N ALA A 209 -14.18 -1.84 -0.51
CA ALA A 209 -15.02 -2.49 -1.52
C ALA A 209 -14.32 -2.52 -2.90
N ALA A 210 -13.70 -1.41 -3.30
CA ALA A 210 -12.93 -1.32 -4.53
C ALA A 210 -11.74 -2.30 -4.54
N GLY A 211 -10.94 -2.32 -3.47
CA GLY A 211 -9.76 -3.20 -3.36
C GLY A 211 -10.12 -4.69 -3.30
N LEU A 212 -11.09 -5.07 -2.46
CA LEU A 212 -11.54 -6.47 -2.35
C LEU A 212 -12.28 -6.94 -3.60
N GLY A 213 -13.04 -6.06 -4.25
CA GLY A 213 -13.66 -6.35 -5.55
C GLY A 213 -12.60 -6.67 -6.60
N SER A 214 -11.57 -5.81 -6.73
CA SER A 214 -10.45 -6.02 -7.65
C SER A 214 -9.76 -7.36 -7.40
N LEU A 215 -9.45 -7.64 -6.14
CA LEU A 215 -8.80 -8.89 -5.72
C LEU A 215 -9.65 -10.12 -6.07
N ARG A 216 -10.96 -10.07 -5.80
CA ARG A 216 -11.88 -11.15 -6.14
C ARG A 216 -11.90 -11.41 -7.65
N THR A 217 -11.98 -10.36 -8.47
CA THR A 217 -11.96 -10.47 -9.93
C THR A 217 -10.66 -11.09 -10.42
N LEU A 218 -9.50 -10.63 -9.93
CA LEU A 218 -8.20 -11.17 -10.30
C LEU A 218 -8.00 -12.62 -9.83
N ARG A 219 -8.57 -12.99 -8.68
CA ARG A 219 -8.50 -14.36 -8.16
C ARG A 219 -9.30 -15.35 -9.00
N ALA A 220 -10.39 -14.88 -9.61
CA ALA A 220 -11.26 -15.64 -10.51
C ALA A 220 -10.92 -15.45 -12.00
N ALA A 221 -9.88 -14.67 -12.31
CA ALA A 221 -9.49 -14.38 -13.68
C ALA A 221 -9.03 -15.65 -14.40
N GLU A 222 -9.58 -15.86 -15.60
CA GLU A 222 -9.08 -16.84 -16.54
C GLU A 222 -7.98 -16.17 -17.37
N TRP A 223 -6.81 -16.79 -17.41
CA TRP A 223 -5.70 -16.39 -18.27
C TRP A 223 -5.13 -17.64 -18.89
N GLU A 224 -4.87 -17.60 -20.20
CA GLU A 224 -4.18 -18.70 -20.85
C GLU A 224 -2.71 -18.67 -20.43
N PRO A 225 -2.14 -19.80 -19.99
CA PRO A 225 -0.70 -19.93 -19.91
C PRO A 225 -0.14 -19.65 -21.30
N GLN A 226 0.67 -18.59 -21.44
CA GLN A 226 1.45 -18.42 -22.65
C GLN A 226 2.23 -19.71 -22.86
N ALA A 227 1.94 -20.41 -23.96
CA ALA A 227 2.74 -21.54 -24.40
C ALA A 227 4.19 -21.05 -24.41
N ALA A 228 5.08 -21.79 -23.73
CA ALA A 228 6.51 -21.51 -23.81
C ALA A 228 6.86 -21.35 -25.30
N PRO A 229 7.54 -20.27 -25.72
CA PRO A 229 7.96 -20.14 -27.11
C PRO A 229 8.66 -21.45 -27.48
N ALA A 230 8.16 -22.11 -28.53
CA ALA A 230 8.65 -23.41 -28.96
C ALA A 230 10.18 -23.32 -29.07
N MET A 231 10.87 -23.90 -28.09
CA MET A 231 12.30 -24.02 -28.12
C MET A 231 12.62 -24.93 -29.30
N HIS A 232 13.24 -24.33 -30.32
CA HIS A 232 13.76 -24.98 -31.52
C HIS A 232 12.69 -25.63 -32.40
N ALA A 233 12.13 -24.83 -33.32
CA ALA A 233 11.87 -25.37 -34.64
C ALA A 233 13.22 -25.84 -35.20
N GLU A 234 13.43 -27.15 -35.26
CA GLU A 234 14.49 -27.75 -36.04
C GLU A 234 14.45 -27.12 -37.44
N ALA A 235 15.59 -26.59 -37.86
CA ALA A 235 15.78 -26.16 -39.24
C ALA A 235 15.49 -27.36 -40.15
N PRO A 236 14.77 -27.19 -41.27
CA PRO A 236 14.59 -28.29 -42.21
C PRO A 236 15.97 -28.80 -42.65
N GLU A 237 16.18 -30.10 -42.48
CA GLU A 237 17.36 -30.81 -43.00
C GLU A 237 17.55 -30.45 -44.46
N GLY A 238 18.82 -30.22 -44.79
CA GLY A 238 19.26 -29.75 -46.08
C GLY A 238 18.81 -30.66 -47.22
N ASP A 239 18.43 -30.00 -48.29
CA ASP A 239 18.55 -30.47 -49.65
C ASP A 239 20.00 -30.94 -49.89
N GLU A 240 20.20 -32.26 -49.93
CA GLU A 240 21.28 -32.89 -50.69
C GLU A 240 20.78 -34.18 -51.37
N ARG A 241 20.52 -34.03 -52.69
CA ARG A 241 20.56 -35.04 -53.78
C ARG A 241 19.26 -35.75 -54.18
#